data_AF-A0A6A7KXF6-F1
#
_entry.id   AF-A0A6A7KXF6-F1
#
_cell.length_a   1.000
_cell.length_b   1.000
_cell.length_c   1.000
_cell.angle_alpha   90.00
_cell.angle_beta   90.00
_cell.angle_gamma   90.00
#
_symmetry.space_group_name_H-M   'P 1'
#
loop_
_entity.id
_entity.type
_entity.pdbx_description
1 polymer ?
#
loop_
_entity_poly.entity_id
_entity_poly.type
_entity_poly.pdbx_seq_one_letter_code
_entity_poly.pdbx_strand_id
1 'polypeptide(L)' 'MAQHWEATMRRHLVWLGSLALATALLVAVDGACAQPATPSQQPTDGQPAQAFEALTTTGERVSLATLRGKAVLLNFWSPT' A
#
# COMPACT_ATOMS: atom_id res chain seq x y z
N MET A 1 -19.79 31.19 -45.67
CA MET A 1 -19.13 29.89 -45.40
C MET A 1 -18.22 29.92 -44.16
N ALA A 2 -18.34 30.89 -43.25
CA ALA A 2 -17.41 31.05 -42.11
C ALA A 2 -17.99 30.63 -40.75
N GLN A 3 -19.25 30.14 -40.66
CA GLN A 3 -19.91 29.91 -39.37
C GLN A 3 -19.95 28.44 -38.91
N HIS A 4 -19.69 27.47 -39.81
CA HIS A 4 -19.76 26.06 -39.45
C HIS A 4 -18.49 25.52 -38.77
N TRP A 5 -17.32 26.17 -38.94
CA TRP A 5 -16.02 25.69 -38.46
C TRP A 5 -15.76 26.02 -36.98
N GLU A 6 -16.29 27.14 -36.47
CA GLU A 6 -16.20 27.51 -35.04
C GLU A 6 -16.94 26.51 -34.15
N ALA A 7 -18.11 26.04 -34.62
CA ALA A 7 -18.92 25.04 -33.93
C ALA A 7 -18.24 23.65 -33.91
N THR A 8 -17.55 23.27 -34.99
CA THR A 8 -16.80 22.00 -35.04
C THR A 8 -15.57 22.07 -34.15
N MET A 9 -14.77 23.15 -34.21
CA MET A 9 -13.55 23.28 -33.41
C MET A 9 -13.84 23.33 -31.91
N ARG A 10 -14.91 24.03 -31.47
CA ARG A 10 -15.33 24.04 -30.06
C ARG A 10 -15.71 22.65 -29.56
N ARG A 11 -16.41 21.86 -30.38
CA ARG A 11 -16.80 20.50 -30.04
C ARG A 11 -15.58 19.58 -29.91
N HIS A 12 -14.58 19.75 -30.79
CA HIS A 12 -13.32 18.99 -30.71
C HIS A 12 -12.46 19.41 -29.50
N LEU A 13 -12.38 20.70 -29.17
CA LEU A 13 -11.67 21.19 -27.99
C LEU A 13 -12.25 20.67 -26.67
N VAL A 14 -13.58 20.65 -26.55
CA VAL A 14 -14.26 20.07 -25.38
C VAL A 14 -13.99 18.57 -25.29
N TRP A 15 -14.12 17.84 -26.41
CA TRP A 15 -13.84 16.39 -26.45
C TRP A 15 -12.40 16.04 -26.07
N LEU A 16 -11.42 16.79 -26.58
CA LEU A 16 -10.00 16.58 -26.26
C LEU A 16 -9.71 16.89 -24.78
N GLY A 17 -10.33 17.94 -24.22
CA GLY A 17 -10.23 18.26 -22.80
C GLY A 17 -10.84 17.17 -21.90
N SER A 18 -12.00 16.63 -22.27
CA SER A 18 -12.63 15.51 -21.55
C SER A 18 -11.78 14.24 -21.61
N LEU A 19 -11.18 13.94 -22.77
CA LEU A 19 -10.31 12.78 -22.93
C LEU A 19 -9.04 12.91 -22.07
N ALA A 20 -8.42 14.09 -22.06
CA ALA A 20 -7.25 14.38 -21.23
C ALA A 20 -7.57 14.24 -19.74
N LEU A 21 -8.72 14.76 -19.29
CA LEU A 21 -9.16 14.67 -17.90
C LEU A 21 -9.45 13.22 -17.48
N ALA A 22 -10.14 12.45 -18.33
CA ALA A 22 -10.42 11.03 -18.06
C ALA A 22 -9.13 10.20 -17.98
N THR A 23 -8.16 10.49 -18.85
CA THR A 23 -6.84 9.83 -18.83
C THR A 23 -6.07 10.18 -17.55
N ALA A 24 -6.10 11.44 -17.10
CA ALA A 24 -5.45 11.85 -15.86
C ALA A 24 -6.07 11.20 -14.61
N LEU A 25 -7.40 11.03 -14.59
CA LEU A 25 -8.10 10.36 -13.49
C LEU A 25 -7.78 8.87 -13.40
N LEU A 26 -7.63 8.17 -14.53
CA LEU A 26 -7.27 6.75 -14.55
C LEU A 26 -5.84 6.51 -14.00
N VAL A 27 -4.88 7.38 -14.33
CA VAL A 27 -3.48 7.24 -13.87
C VAL A 27 -3.33 7.46 -12.35
N ALA A 28 -4.22 8.23 -11.72
CA ALA A 28 -4.14 8.53 -10.29
C ALA A 28 -4.52 7.34 -9.38
N VAL A 29 -5.19 6.30 -9.91
CA VAL A 29 -5.69 5.17 -9.11
C VAL A 29 -4.61 4.12 -8.84
N ASP A 30 -3.60 3.98 -9.71
CA ASP A 30 -2.54 2.97 -9.55
C ASP A 30 -1.54 3.26 -8.41
N GLY A 31 -1.46 4.51 -7.93
CA GLY A 31 -0.48 4.90 -6.92
C GLY A 31 -0.84 4.55 -5.47
N ALA A 32 -2.10 4.22 -5.18
CA ALA A 32 -2.61 4.11 -3.80
C ALA A 32 -2.40 2.73 -3.15
N CYS A 33 -1.99 1.71 -3.90
CA CYS A 33 -1.76 0.36 -3.38
C CYS A 33 -0.28 -0.05 -3.34
N ALA A 34 0.64 0.85 -3.65
CA ALA A 34 2.07 0.61 -3.48
C ALA A 34 2.41 0.64 -1.98
N GLN A 35 2.10 -0.44 -1.28
CA GLN A 35 2.65 -0.71 0.05
C GLN A 35 4.17 -0.66 -0.10
N PRO A 36 4.88 0.24 0.61
CA PRO A 36 6.33 0.22 0.62
C PRO A 36 6.74 -1.20 1.04
N ALA A 37 7.47 -1.90 0.18
CA ALA A 37 8.04 -3.18 0.53
C ALA A 37 9.06 -2.91 1.64
N THR A 38 8.66 -3.16 2.89
CA THR A 38 9.60 -3.12 4.01
C THR A 38 10.66 -4.17 3.69
N PRO A 39 11.94 -3.80 3.57
CA PRO A 39 12.98 -4.77 3.27
C PRO A 39 12.94 -5.87 4.33
N SER A 40 12.87 -7.12 3.90
CA SER A 40 12.85 -8.27 4.80
C SER A 40 14.17 -8.30 5.55
N GLN A 41 14.19 -7.80 6.78
CA GLN A 41 15.34 -7.95 7.66
C GLN A 41 15.42 -9.42 8.05
N GLN A 42 16.48 -10.09 7.61
CA GLN A 42 16.72 -11.47 8.01
C GLN A 42 17.21 -11.49 9.47
N PRO A 43 16.70 -12.40 10.32
CA PRO A 43 17.26 -12.60 11.65
C PRO A 43 18.76 -12.93 11.54
N THR A 44 19.56 -12.27 12.38
CA THR A 44 21.01 -12.50 12.45
C THR A 44 21.36 -12.91 13.88
N ASP A 45 22.09 -14.00 14.03
CA ASP A 45 22.46 -14.53 15.35
C ASP A 45 23.28 -13.51 16.15
N GLY A 46 23.05 -13.47 17.47
CA GLY A 46 23.71 -12.54 18.38
C GLY A 46 23.22 -11.09 18.31
N GLN A 47 22.40 -10.73 17.30
CA GLN A 47 21.71 -9.44 17.28
C GLN A 47 20.40 -9.50 18.07
N PRO A 48 19.92 -8.36 18.59
CA PRO A 48 18.58 -8.30 19.17
C PRO A 48 17.52 -8.79 18.19
N ALA A 49 16.64 -9.68 18.66
CA ALA A 49 15.50 -10.13 17.87
C ALA A 49 14.57 -8.95 17.51
N GLN A 50 13.94 -9.03 16.34
CA GLN A 50 13.02 -7.99 15.85
C GLN A 50 11.82 -7.85 16.77
N ALA A 51 11.45 -6.59 17.05
CA ALA A 51 10.25 -6.30 17.81
C ALA A 51 9.01 -6.79 17.06
N PHE A 52 8.09 -7.41 17.79
CA PHE A 52 6.76 -7.72 17.30
C PHE A 52 5.73 -7.37 18.36
N GLU A 53 4.51 -7.12 17.89
CA GLU A 53 3.31 -7.07 18.70
C GLU A 53 2.24 -7.94 18.05
N ALA A 54 1.50 -8.68 18.86
CA ALA A 54 0.42 -9.54 18.40
C ALA A 54 -0.71 -9.57 19.43
N LEU A 55 -1.85 -10.11 19.00
CA LEU A 55 -2.92 -10.48 19.90
C LEU A 55 -2.83 -11.99 20.16
N THR A 56 -3.03 -12.37 21.42
CA THR A 56 -3.25 -13.77 21.80
C THR A 56 -4.62 -14.22 21.30
N THR A 57 -4.90 -15.52 21.39
CA THR A 57 -6.20 -16.10 21.02
C THR A 57 -7.36 -15.63 21.90
N THR A 58 -7.06 -15.06 23.08
CA THR A 58 -8.05 -14.45 23.98
C THR A 58 -8.17 -12.93 23.78
N GLY A 59 -7.40 -12.34 22.86
CA GLY A 59 -7.44 -10.92 22.52
C GLY A 59 -6.51 -10.03 23.36
N GLU A 60 -5.72 -10.59 24.28
CA GLU A 60 -4.70 -9.83 25.02
C GLU A 60 -3.52 -9.43 24.10
N ARG A 61 -2.98 -8.23 24.28
CA ARG A 61 -1.78 -7.78 23.55
C ARG A 61 -0.52 -8.37 24.16
N VAL A 62 0.29 -9.02 23.33
CA VAL A 62 1.64 -9.49 23.68
C VAL A 62 2.68 -8.83 22.78
N SER A 63 3.83 -8.47 23.35
CA SER A 63 4.96 -7.96 22.58
C SER A 63 6.25 -8.64 23.01
N LEU A 64 7.27 -8.66 22.14
CA LEU A 64 8.57 -9.20 22.53
C LEU A 64 9.19 -8.46 23.72
N ALA A 65 8.91 -7.15 23.84
CA ALA A 65 9.43 -6.32 24.91
C ALA A 65 8.94 -6.75 26.29
N THR A 66 7.69 -7.19 26.43
CA THR A 66 7.14 -7.66 27.72
C THR A 66 7.71 -9.00 28.16
N LEU A 67 8.36 -9.74 27.26
CA LEU A 67 8.95 -11.06 27.53
C LEU A 67 10.45 -11.01 27.86
N ARG A 68 11.06 -9.82 27.96
CA ARG A 68 12.48 -9.68 28.32
C ARG A 68 12.80 -10.33 29.66
N GLY A 69 13.99 -10.93 29.75
CA GLY A 69 14.44 -11.67 30.93
C GLY A 69 13.94 -13.12 30.99
N LYS A 70 13.18 -13.57 30.00
CA LYS A 70 12.78 -14.98 29.82
C LYS A 70 13.44 -15.56 28.57
N ALA A 71 13.73 -16.86 28.58
CA ALA A 71 14.04 -17.58 27.36
C ALA A 71 12.75 -17.71 26.53
N VAL A 72 12.78 -17.29 25.27
CA VAL A 72 11.62 -17.26 24.38
C VAL A 72 11.95 -17.98 23.08
N LEU A 73 11.08 -18.93 22.69
CA LEU A 73 11.10 -19.57 21.37
C LEU A 73 9.94 -19.01 20.55
N LEU A 74 10.24 -18.33 19.45
CA LEU A 74 9.23 -17.85 18.51
C LEU A 74 8.99 -18.91 17.43
N ASN A 75 7.79 -19.47 17.42
CA ASN A 75 7.39 -20.53 16.50
C ASN A 75 6.34 -20.01 15.50
N PHE A 76 6.62 -20.11 14.20
CA PHE A 76 5.69 -19.78 13.13
C PHE A 76 5.03 -21.07 12.63
N TRP A 77 3.70 -21.10 12.60
CA TRP A 77 2.93 -22.27 12.19
C TRP A 77 1.59 -21.85 11.58
N SER A 78 0.95 -22.77 10.87
CA SER A 78 -0.38 -22.59 10.28
C SER A 78 -1.15 -23.92 10.39
N PRO A 79 -2.46 -23.90 10.74
CA PRO A 79 -3.26 -25.11 10.91
C PRO A 79 -3.65 -25.83 9.63
N THR A 80 -3.31 -25.30 8.44
CA THR A 80 -3.75 -25.72 7.09
C THR A 80 -5.23 -25.52 6.78
#